data_AF-A0A379LSP5-F1
#
_entry.id   AF-A0A379LSP5-F1
#
_cell.length_a   1.000
_cell.length_b   1.000
_cell.length_c   1.000
_cell.angle_alpha   90.00
_cell.angle_beta   90.00
_cell.angle_gamma   90.00
#
_symmetry.space_group_name_H-M   'P 1'
#
loop_
_entity.id
_entity.type
_entity.pdbx_description
1 polymer ?
#
loop_
_entity_poly.entity_id
_entity_poly.type
_entity_poly.pdbx_seq_one_letter_code
_entity_poly.pdbx_strand_id
1 'polypeptide(L)' 'MDAKLITKSGAWYSYGHEKLDNGKDKSIQYLKDNPVLANEIEQAIRESHFEPTFSRLQNEDKPENHEVIPLDE' A
#
# COMPACT_ATOMS: atom_id res chain seq x y z
N MET A 1 8.26 -14.48 -0.31
CA MET A 1 8.70 -13.18 -0.85
C MET A 1 8.71 -12.21 0.31
N ASP A 2 9.89 -11.85 0.81
CA ASP A 2 10.04 -10.93 1.92
C ASP A 2 9.76 -9.50 1.43
N ALA A 3 8.55 -9.00 1.65
CA ALA A 3 8.23 -7.60 1.40
C ALA A 3 8.91 -6.73 2.47
N LYS A 4 10.22 -6.52 2.32
CA LYS A 4 11.01 -5.59 3.13
C LYS A 4 10.64 -4.15 2.76
N LEU A 5 9.46 -3.71 3.17
CA LEU A 5 8.95 -2.34 3.02
C LEU A 5 9.83 -1.33 3.76
N ILE A 6 10.27 -1.70 4.97
CA ILE A 6 11.24 -0.95 5.76
C ILE A 6 12.62 -1.57 5.56
N THR A 7 13.56 -0.79 5.03
CA THR A 7 14.97 -1.15 4.97
C THR A 7 15.72 -0.59 6.17
N LYS A 8 16.60 -1.43 6.74
CA LYS A 8 17.48 -1.06 7.83
C LYS A 8 18.93 -1.11 7.34
N SER A 9 19.58 0.06 7.31
CA SER A 9 20.99 0.21 6.95
C SER A 9 21.78 0.62 8.18
N GLY A 10 22.31 -0.37 8.90
CA GLY A 10 22.99 -0.15 10.18
C GLY A 10 22.01 0.32 11.26
N ALA A 11 22.17 1.56 11.71
CA ALA A 11 21.27 2.18 12.69
C ALA A 11 20.16 3.02 12.04
N TRP A 12 20.18 3.20 10.71
CA TRP A 12 19.19 3.99 9.98
C TRP A 12 18.04 3.14 9.44
N TYR A 13 16.82 3.68 9.52
CA TYR A 13 15.62 3.12 8.93
C TYR A 13 15.16 3.97 7.73
N SER A 14 14.76 3.31 6.66
CA SER A 14 14.20 3.92 5.46
C SER A 14 12.98 3.15 4.99
N TYR A 15 11.98 3.85 4.47
CA TYR A 15 10.80 3.29 3.84
C TYR A 15 10.80 3.70 2.36
N GLY A 16 10.97 2.74 1.45
CA GLY A 16 11.17 3.05 0.02
C GLY A 16 12.32 4.02 -0.20
N HIS A 17 11.99 5.26 -0.59
CA HIS A 17 12.94 6.37 -0.75
C HIS A 17 12.96 7.37 0.42
N GLU A 18 12.01 7.27 1.34
CA GLU A 18 11.90 8.16 2.49
C GLU A 18 12.79 7.68 3.63
N LYS A 19 13.56 8.59 4.20
CA LYS A 19 14.45 8.31 5.33
C LYS A 19 13.69 8.61 6.62
N LEU A 20 13.43 7.58 7.43
CA LEU A 20 12.69 7.71 8.69
C LEU A 20 13.57 8.36 9.73
N ASP A 21 14.50 7.59 10.32
CA ASP A 21 15.46 8.12 11.27
C ASP A 21 16.48 7.07 11.73
N ASN A 22 17.44 7.49 12.56
CA ASN A 22 18.33 6.58 13.24
C ASN A 22 17.68 6.01 14.51
N GLY A 23 17.49 4.69 14.53
CA GLY A 23 16.94 3.98 15.68
C GLY A 23 15.42 3.80 15.63
N LYS A 24 14.96 2.67 16.15
CA LYS A 24 13.55 2.25 16.14
C LYS A 24 12.63 3.28 16.79
N ASP A 25 13.04 3.83 17.93
CA ASP A 25 12.23 4.79 18.70
C ASP A 25 11.99 6.09 17.94
N LYS A 26 13.04 6.61 17.29
CA LYS A 26 12.96 7.83 16.47
C LYS A 26 12.10 7.61 15.23
N SER A 27 12.24 6.47 14.56
CA SER A 27 11.37 6.12 13.43
C SER A 27 9.91 6.00 13.84
N ILE A 28 9.60 5.43 15.01
CA ILE A 28 8.22 5.39 15.53
C ILE A 28 7.70 6.80 15.81
N GLN A 29 8.53 7.66 16.42
CA GLN A 29 8.13 9.04 16.69
C GLN A 29 7.88 9.82 15.40
N TYR A 30 8.70 9.63 14.37
CA TYR A 30 8.52 10.23 13.05
C TYR A 30 7.19 9.81 12.41
N LEU A 31 6.83 8.53 12.50
CA LEU A 31 5.55 8.02 12.00
C LEU A 31 4.35 8.55 12.79
N LYS A 32 4.50 8.75 14.11
CA LYS A 32 3.46 9.38 14.94
C LYS A 32 3.24 10.84 14.58
N ASP A 33 4.32 11.55 14.25
CA ASP A 33 4.28 12.95 13.83
C ASP A 33 3.74 13.10 12.39
N ASN A 34 3.94 12.06 11.55
CA ASN A 34 3.51 12.01 10.16
C ASN A 34 2.44 10.93 9.93
N PRO A 35 1.18 11.16 10.34
CA PRO A 35 0.11 10.18 10.23
C PRO A 35 -0.21 9.80 8.78
N VAL A 36 0.06 10.68 7.81
CA VAL A 36 -0.10 10.41 6.37
C VAL A 36 0.85 9.29 5.93
N LEU A 37 2.14 9.42 6.27
CA LEU A 37 3.14 8.41 5.95
C LEU A 37 2.85 7.09 6.69
N ALA A 38 2.46 7.16 7.96
CA ALA A 38 2.09 5.97 8.72
C ALA A 38 0.95 5.17 8.04
N ASN A 39 -0.05 5.87 7.53
CA ASN A 39 -1.20 5.25 6.85
C ASN A 39 -0.80 4.67 5.48
N GLU A 40 0.12 5.31 4.76
CA GLU A 40 0.69 4.77 3.52
C GLU A 40 1.46 3.47 3.78
N ILE A 41 2.34 3.46 4.79
CA ILE A 41 3.10 2.28 5.18
C ILE A 41 2.15 1.15 5.62
N GLU A 42 1.11 1.47 6.40
CA GLU A 42 0.11 0.48 6.82
C GLU A 42 -0.60 -0.15 5.61
N GLN A 43 -1.02 0.67 4.64
CA GLN A 43 -1.64 0.17 3.40
C GLN A 43 -0.68 -0.71 2.62
N ALA A 44 0.56 -0.29 2.42
CA ALA A 44 1.55 -1.07 1.69
C ALA A 44 1.90 -2.40 2.39
N ILE A 45 1.94 -2.42 3.73
CA ILE A 45 2.07 -3.66 4.52
C ILE A 45 0.85 -4.55 4.31
N ARG A 46 -0.35 -3.97 4.36
CA ARG A 46 -1.61 -4.70 4.18
C ARG A 46 -1.67 -5.31 2.79
N GLU A 47 -1.34 -4.58 1.73
CA GLU A 47 -1.33 -5.10 0.36
C GLU A 47 -0.26 -6.17 0.13
N SER A 48 0.90 -6.04 0.77
CA SER A 48 2.01 -6.99 0.57
C SER A 48 1.88 -8.28 1.36
N HIS A 49 1.27 -8.23 2.55
CA HIS A 49 1.21 -9.38 3.48
C HIS A 49 -0.18 -9.98 3.65
N PHE A 50 -1.23 -9.18 3.43
CA PHE A 50 -2.58 -9.67 3.37
C PHE A 50 -3.00 -9.68 1.90
N GLU A 51 -3.36 -10.85 1.37
CA GLU A 51 -4.28 -10.82 0.24
C GLU A 51 -5.48 -9.97 0.65
N PRO A 52 -5.98 -9.06 -0.21
CA PRO A 52 -7.13 -8.24 0.10
C PRO A 52 -8.34 -9.17 0.23
N THR A 53 -8.50 -9.71 1.43
CA THR A 53 -9.58 -10.62 1.80
C THR A 53 -10.91 -9.86 1.88
N PHE A 54 -10.87 -8.54 1.67
CA PHE A 54 -12.00 -7.62 1.71
C PHE A 54 -12.27 -6.86 0.41
N SER A 55 -11.80 -7.34 -0.75
CA SER A 55 -12.15 -6.72 -2.05
C SER A 55 -13.11 -7.53 -2.93
N ARG A 56 -13.80 -8.55 -2.37
CA ARG A 56 -14.85 -9.26 -3.14
C ARG A 56 -16.27 -8.68 -2.97
N LEU A 57 -16.47 -7.63 -2.17
CA LEU A 57 -17.82 -7.10 -1.88
C LEU A 57 -18.07 -5.64 -2.29
N GLN A 58 -17.22 -5.04 -3.14
CA GLN A 58 -17.56 -3.80 -3.85
C GLN A 58 -17.18 -3.90 -5.32
N ASN A 59 -17.96 -4.70 -6.06
CA ASN A 59 -18.10 -4.56 -7.50
C ASN A 59 -19.61 -4.63 -7.81
N GLU A 60 -20.35 -3.61 -7.38
CA GLU A 60 -21.64 -3.27 -7.99
C GLU A 60 -21.52 -1.84 -8.53
N ASP A 61 -22.05 -1.67 -9.73
CA ASP A 61 -22.12 -0.45 -10.54
C ASP A 61 -20.86 0.05 -11.27
N LYS A 62 -20.57 -0.62 -12.39
CA LYS A 62 -20.30 0.11 -13.64
C LYS A 62 -21.14 -0.49 -14.77
N PRO A 63 -22.17 0.21 -15.29
CA PRO A 63 -22.79 -0.19 -16.55
C PRO A 63 -21.82 0.17 -17.68
N GLU A 64 -21.03 -0.79 -18.11
CA GLU A 64 -20.31 -0.69 -19.39
C GLU A 64 -21.32 -0.96 -20.51
N ASN A 65 -21.61 0.11 -21.26
CA ASN A 65 -22.34 0.06 -22.51
C ASN A 65 -21.66 -0.95 -23.45
N HIS A 66 -22.26 -2.12 -23.61
CA HIS A 66 -21.93 -3.02 -24.70
C HIS A 66 -22.59 -2.46 -25.96
N GLU A 67 -21.86 -1.66 -26.75
CA GLU A 67 -22.23 -1.41 -28.13
C GLU A 67 -22.26 -2.76 -28.86
N VAL A 68 -23.46 -3.29 -29.05
CA VAL A 68 -23.72 -4.37 -29.98
C VAL A 68 -23.35 -3.87 -31.37
N ILE A 69 -22.19 -4.26 -31.88
CA ILE A 69 -21.92 -4.21 -33.31
C ILE A 69 -22.76 -5.32 -33.95
N PRO A 70 -23.79 -5.02 -34.76
CA PRO A 70 -24.45 -6.07 -35.52
C PRO A 70 -23.44 -6.61 -36.54
N LEU A 71 -23.11 -7.90 -36.41
CA LEU A 71 -22.48 -8.64 -37.50
C LEU A 71 -23.61 -9.14 -38.39
N ASP A 72 -24.10 -8.27 -39.28
CA ASP A 72 -24.95 -8.70 -40.38
C ASP A 72 -24.11 -9.50 -41.38
N GLU A 73 -24.51 -10.77 -41.54
CA GLU A 73 -24.33 -11.79 -42.60
C GLU A 73 -23.15 -11.68 -43.61
#